data_AF-A0AAW0ETE3-F1
#
_entry.id   AF-A0AAW0ETE3-F1
#
_cell.length_a   1.000
_cell.length_b   1.000
_cell.length_c   1.000
_cell.angle_alpha   90.00
_cell.angle_beta   90.00
_cell.angle_gamma   90.00
#
_symmetry.space_group_name_H-M   'P 1'
#
loop_
_entity.id
_entity.type
_entity.pdbx_description
1 polymer ?
#
loop_
_entity_poly.entity_id
_entity_poly.type
_entity_poly.pdbx_seq_one_letter_code
_entity_poly.pdbx_strand_id
1 'polypeptide(L)'
;MSVMTAPSDAAVLAELKALEAARTRLHAALREAAFSFTAAQRAEEATRGRLVSFDAVPVADGTLTALATITSSCLTNSGAADGTAWELTVEKGSRRLPSLRRQSSSTARDAAAATATAAAADSAPPDPIYYFSENPSSTLRECQTAFQHALVCVVATVNAQQRVLAAAAAAAMATPADAEAAQDDATRV
;
A
#
# COMPACT_ATOMS: atom_id res chain seq x y z
N MET A 1 -20.41 16.59 39.39
CA MET A 1 -20.67 15.22 38.90
C MET A 1 -19.63 14.91 37.85
N SER A 2 -18.46 14.40 38.27
CA SER A 2 -17.40 13.97 37.36
C SER A 2 -17.73 12.56 36.90
N VAL A 3 -18.08 12.41 35.62
CA VAL A 3 -18.13 11.10 34.97
C VAL A 3 -16.70 10.59 34.95
N MET A 4 -16.38 9.61 35.80
CA MET A 4 -15.15 8.83 35.69
C MET A 4 -15.25 8.05 34.38
N THR A 5 -14.76 8.63 33.29
CA THR A 5 -14.49 7.86 32.07
C THR A 5 -13.53 6.73 32.45
N ALA A 6 -14.01 5.49 32.36
CA ALA A 6 -13.21 4.33 32.69
C ALA A 6 -11.91 4.34 31.84
N PRO A 7 -10.79 3.81 32.36
CA PRO A 7 -9.51 3.78 31.64
C PRO A 7 -9.61 3.11 30.25
N SER A 8 -10.60 2.24 30.05
CA SER A 8 -10.95 1.63 28.76
C SER A 8 -11.43 2.64 27.72
N ASP A 9 -12.27 3.61 28.09
CA ASP A 9 -12.82 4.61 27.17
C ASP A 9 -11.74 5.59 26.71
N ALA A 10 -10.83 5.95 27.61
CA ALA A 10 -9.69 6.80 27.29
C ALA A 10 -8.76 6.15 26.26
N ALA A 11 -8.54 4.83 26.36
CA ALA A 11 -7.72 4.08 25.40
C ALA A 11 -8.38 4.00 24.01
N VAL A 12 -9.69 3.72 23.95
CA VAL A 12 -10.44 3.70 22.68
C VAL A 12 -10.41 5.08 22.01
N LEU A 13 -10.61 6.16 22.77
CA LEU A 13 -10.55 7.52 22.26
C LEU A 13 -9.16 7.90 21.73
N ALA A 14 -8.08 7.42 22.36
CA ALA A 14 -6.73 7.65 21.89
C ALA A 14 -6.47 6.99 20.52
N GLU A 15 -6.90 5.72 20.35
CA GLU A 15 -6.77 5.03 19.06
C GLU A 15 -7.66 5.64 17.98
N LEU A 16 -8.87 6.11 18.31
CA LEU A 16 -9.73 6.84 17.37
C LEU A 16 -9.06 8.12 16.85
N LYS A 17 -8.43 8.90 17.73
CA LYS A 17 -7.65 10.08 17.33
C LYS A 17 -6.49 9.70 16.40
N ALA A 18 -5.79 8.61 16.69
CA ALA A 18 -4.71 8.12 15.84
C ALA A 18 -5.22 7.70 14.44
N LEU A 19 -6.41 7.08 14.37
CA LEU A 19 -7.08 6.73 13.12
C LEU A 19 -7.47 7.98 12.31
N GLU A 20 -8.03 9.00 12.95
CA GLU A 20 -8.38 10.27 12.28
C GLU A 20 -7.14 10.98 11.71
N ALA A 21 -6.04 11.00 12.47
CA ALA A 21 -4.77 11.53 11.99
C ALA A 21 -4.24 10.72 10.78
N ALA A 22 -4.35 9.40 10.81
CA ALA A 22 -3.97 8.55 9.68
C ALA A 22 -4.83 8.81 8.43
N ARG A 23 -6.16 8.92 8.59
CA ARG A 23 -7.09 9.26 7.50
C ARG A 23 -6.79 10.63 6.88
N THR A 24 -6.47 11.62 7.71
CA THR A 24 -6.09 12.96 7.25
C THR A 24 -4.83 12.90 6.38
N ARG A 25 -3.81 12.16 6.82
CA ARG A 25 -2.57 11.95 6.03
C ARG A 25 -2.84 11.21 4.72
N LEU A 26 -3.65 10.15 4.75
CA LEU A 26 -4.04 9.42 3.54
C LEU A 26 -4.76 10.34 2.54
N HIS A 27 -5.71 11.15 3.01
CA HIS A 27 -6.40 12.10 2.16
C HIS A 27 -5.45 13.12 1.52
N ALA A 28 -4.51 13.67 2.30
CA ALA A 28 -3.49 14.58 1.77
C ALA A 28 -2.60 13.89 0.71
N ALA A 29 -2.13 12.67 0.98
CA ALA A 29 -1.30 11.91 0.06
C ALA A 29 -2.03 11.55 -1.25
N LEU A 30 -3.32 11.19 -1.18
CA LEU A 30 -4.13 10.93 -2.38
C LEU A 30 -4.35 12.19 -3.22
N ARG A 31 -4.57 13.33 -2.57
CA ARG A 31 -4.68 14.62 -3.27
C ARG A 31 -3.39 15.00 -3.97
N GLU A 32 -2.26 14.86 -3.27
CA GLU A 32 -0.93 15.08 -3.84
C GLU A 32 -0.70 14.16 -5.05
N ALA A 33 -0.96 12.86 -4.91
CA ALA A 33 -0.82 11.90 -6.01
C ALA A 33 -1.71 12.24 -7.22
N ALA A 34 -2.95 12.68 -6.99
CA ALA A 34 -3.85 13.11 -8.07
C ALA A 34 -3.35 14.35 -8.82
N PHE A 35 -2.81 15.34 -8.10
CA PHE A 35 -2.20 16.52 -8.74
C PHE A 35 -0.93 16.13 -9.51
N SER A 36 -0.07 15.30 -8.92
CA SER A 36 1.14 14.79 -9.57
C SER A 36 0.82 13.97 -10.81
N PHE A 37 -0.25 13.17 -10.79
CA PHE A 37 -0.74 12.43 -11.96
C PHE A 37 -1.15 13.38 -13.08
N THR A 38 -1.94 14.41 -12.77
CA THR A 38 -2.37 15.41 -13.76
C THR A 38 -1.18 16.15 -14.35
N ALA A 39 -0.17 16.49 -13.53
CA ALA A 39 1.05 17.13 -13.98
C ALA A 39 1.90 16.21 -14.88
N ALA A 40 2.07 14.95 -14.49
CA ALA A 40 2.78 13.93 -15.28
C ALA A 40 2.08 13.66 -16.61
N GLN A 41 0.75 13.53 -16.61
CA GLN A 41 -0.06 13.33 -17.80
C GLN A 41 0.13 14.49 -18.78
N ARG A 42 0.00 15.74 -18.32
CA ARG A 42 0.26 16.91 -19.17
C ARG A 42 1.68 16.93 -19.71
N ALA A 43 2.67 16.60 -18.90
CA ALA A 43 4.07 16.60 -19.32
C ALA A 43 4.35 15.57 -20.42
N GLU A 44 3.85 14.34 -20.27
CA GLU A 44 4.03 13.28 -21.27
C GLU A 44 3.18 13.50 -22.53
N GLU A 45 1.92 13.95 -22.39
CA GLU A 45 1.04 14.18 -23.54
C GLU A 45 1.48 15.41 -24.35
N ALA A 46 1.70 16.56 -23.69
CA ALA A 46 2.00 17.81 -24.40
C ALA A 46 3.42 17.85 -24.96
N THR A 47 4.40 17.27 -24.24
CA THR A 47 5.81 17.39 -24.63
C THR A 47 6.27 16.21 -25.47
N ARG A 48 5.67 15.03 -25.28
CA ARG A 48 6.18 13.76 -25.85
C ARG A 48 5.14 13.01 -26.67
N GLY A 49 3.90 13.49 -26.73
CA GLY A 49 2.82 12.85 -27.47
C GLY A 49 2.49 11.45 -26.95
N ARG A 50 2.77 11.16 -25.66
CA ARG A 50 2.52 9.85 -25.05
C ARG A 50 1.35 9.94 -24.09
N LEU A 51 0.38 9.04 -24.25
CA LEU A 51 -0.78 8.93 -23.38
C LEU A 51 -0.41 8.13 -22.12
N VAL A 52 -0.53 8.73 -20.94
CA VAL A 52 -0.41 8.00 -19.67
C VAL A 52 -1.79 7.45 -19.33
N SER A 53 -2.06 6.22 -19.75
CA SER A 53 -3.35 5.55 -19.54
C SER A 53 -3.14 4.10 -19.13
N PHE A 54 -4.16 3.52 -18.48
CA PHE A 54 -4.15 2.10 -18.11
C PHE A 54 -4.04 1.18 -19.34
N ASP A 55 -4.55 1.62 -20.50
CA ASP A 55 -4.46 0.87 -21.76
C ASP A 55 -3.01 0.67 -22.26
N ALA A 56 -2.07 1.49 -21.77
CA ALA A 56 -0.64 1.33 -22.07
C ALA A 56 0.04 0.24 -21.21
N VAL A 57 -0.66 -0.29 -20.21
CA VAL A 57 -0.11 -1.32 -19.31
C VAL A 57 -0.30 -2.71 -19.94
N PRO A 58 0.75 -3.54 -20.04
CA PRO A 58 0.62 -4.92 -20.49
C PRO A 58 -0.38 -5.71 -19.62
N VAL A 59 -1.41 -6.29 -20.23
CA VAL A 59 -2.47 -7.05 -19.54
C VAL A 59 -2.30 -8.58 -19.64
N ALA A 60 -1.27 -9.06 -20.33
CA ALA A 60 -1.04 -10.49 -20.49
C ALA A 60 -0.54 -11.11 -19.16
N ASP A 61 -0.95 -12.35 -18.88
CA ASP A 61 -0.53 -13.03 -17.66
C ASP A 61 1.00 -13.16 -17.61
N GLY A 62 1.58 -12.84 -16.45
CA GLY A 62 3.02 -12.90 -16.23
C GLY A 62 3.83 -11.71 -16.78
N THR A 63 3.20 -10.71 -17.43
CA THR A 63 3.94 -9.52 -17.89
C THR A 63 4.17 -8.47 -16.82
N LEU A 64 3.35 -8.48 -15.76
CA LEU A 64 3.48 -7.54 -14.66
C LEU A 64 4.08 -8.23 -13.43
N THR A 65 5.03 -7.56 -12.81
CA THR A 65 5.62 -7.95 -11.53
C THR A 65 5.26 -6.90 -10.51
N ALA A 66 4.78 -7.32 -9.34
CA ALA A 66 4.40 -6.40 -8.29
C ALA A 66 5.66 -5.72 -7.73
N LEU A 67 5.75 -4.39 -7.83
CA LEU A 67 6.82 -3.62 -7.19
C LEU A 67 6.65 -3.50 -5.68
N ALA A 68 5.42 -3.63 -5.20
CA ALA A 68 5.09 -3.52 -3.81
C ALA A 68 4.11 -4.61 -3.43
N THR A 69 4.42 -5.31 -2.34
CA THR A 69 3.61 -6.39 -1.80
C THR A 69 3.15 -6.01 -0.41
N ILE A 70 1.84 -6.12 -0.18
CA ILE A 70 1.24 -5.93 1.14
C ILE A 70 1.10 -7.32 1.77
N THR A 71 1.70 -7.51 2.94
CA THR A 71 1.62 -8.76 3.70
C THR A 71 1.01 -8.50 5.06
N SER A 72 0.29 -9.50 5.58
CA SER A 72 -0.25 -9.47 6.94
C SER A 72 0.52 -10.44 7.82
N SER A 73 0.94 -9.99 8.99
CA SER A 73 1.50 -10.84 10.05
C SER A 73 0.53 -10.88 11.23
N CYS A 74 0.32 -12.08 11.78
CA CYS A 74 -0.42 -12.25 13.03
C CYS A 74 0.56 -12.07 14.19
N LEU A 75 0.30 -11.11 15.06
CA LEU A 75 1.10 -10.90 16.27
C LEU A 75 0.64 -11.89 17.33
N THR A 76 1.25 -13.08 17.36
CA THR A 76 1.03 -14.08 18.41
C THR A 76 1.85 -13.73 19.65
N ASN A 77 1.54 -12.61 20.30
CA ASN A 77 2.10 -12.32 21.62
C ASN A 77 1.21 -12.97 22.68
N SER A 78 1.80 -13.89 23.43
CA SER A 78 1.17 -14.74 24.44
C SER A 78 0.27 -13.97 25.41
N GLY A 79 -1.05 -13.99 25.18
CA GLY A 79 -2.06 -13.64 26.18
C GLY A 79 -2.96 -12.43 25.90
N ALA A 80 -2.80 -11.70 24.79
CA ALA A 80 -3.70 -10.58 24.47
C ALA A 80 -4.02 -10.54 22.97
N ALA A 81 -5.33 -10.38 22.69
CA ALA A 81 -6.01 -10.19 21.40
C ALA A 81 -5.15 -10.30 20.12
N ASP A 82 -5.49 -11.28 19.27
CA ASP A 82 -4.92 -11.50 17.94
C ASP A 82 -4.91 -10.21 17.10
N GLY A 83 -3.77 -9.52 17.07
CA GLY A 83 -3.57 -8.31 16.30
C GLY A 83 -2.99 -8.66 14.92
N THR A 84 -3.69 -8.31 13.85
CA THR A 84 -3.13 -8.39 12.50
C THR A 84 -2.41 -7.09 12.15
N ALA A 85 -1.11 -7.17 11.88
CA ALA A 85 -0.30 -6.04 11.41
C ALA A 85 -0.02 -6.18 9.91
N TRP A 86 -0.32 -5.13 9.16
CA TRP A 86 -0.07 -5.06 7.73
C TRP A 86 1.24 -4.33 7.45
N GLU A 87 2.06 -4.88 6.56
CA GLU A 87 3.33 -4.31 6.14
C GLU A 87 3.38 -4.16 4.62
N LEU A 88 3.86 -3.00 4.16
CA LEU A 88 4.17 -2.75 2.76
C LEU A 88 5.65 -3.02 2.53
N THR A 89 5.95 -4.03 1.74
CA THR A 89 7.32 -4.30 1.26
C THR A 89 7.43 -3.77 -0.16
N VAL A 90 8.32 -2.81 -0.39
CA VAL A 90 8.61 -2.30 -1.74
C VAL A 90 9.89 -2.97 -2.20
N GLU A 91 9.79 -3.82 -3.22
CA GLU A 91 10.97 -4.39 -3.86
C GLU A 91 11.76 -3.25 -4.49
N LYS A 92 12.97 -3.02 -3.98
CA LYS A 92 13.86 -1.98 -4.50
C LYS A 92 14.50 -2.52 -5.78
N GLY A 93 13.71 -2.56 -6.86
CA GLY A 93 14.14 -3.01 -8.17
C GLY A 93 15.43 -2.32 -8.60
N SER A 94 16.44 -3.12 -8.96
CA SER A 94 17.68 -2.64 -9.53
C SER A 94 17.38 -1.85 -10.80
N ARG A 95 17.71 -0.56 -10.82
CA ARG A 95 17.46 0.36 -11.94
C ARG A 95 18.33 -0.05 -13.13
N ARG A 96 17.85 -0.97 -13.97
CA ARG A 96 18.43 -1.17 -15.30
C ARG A 96 17.40 -0.89 -16.37
N LEU A 97 17.84 -0.09 -17.35
CA LEU A 97 17.10 0.17 -18.58
C LEU A 97 16.87 -1.17 -19.28
N PRO A 98 15.62 -1.54 -19.61
CA PRO A 98 15.40 -2.62 -20.55
C PRO A 98 16.07 -2.21 -21.87
N SER A 99 16.95 -3.06 -22.40
CA SER A 99 17.37 -2.93 -23.79
C SER A 99 16.15 -3.29 -24.64
N LEU A 100 15.29 -2.29 -24.90
CA LEU A 100 14.17 -2.41 -25.82
C LEU A 100 14.76 -2.67 -27.20
N ARG A 101 14.90 -3.96 -27.51
CA ARG A 101 15.34 -4.47 -28.80
C ARG A 101 14.25 -4.09 -29.80
N ARG A 102 14.51 -2.99 -30.51
CA ARG A 102 13.80 -2.47 -31.68
C ARG A 102 13.10 -3.61 -32.44
N GLN A 103 11.79 -3.79 -32.25
CA GLN A 103 10.98 -4.55 -33.19
C GLN A 103 10.77 -3.68 -34.43
N SER A 104 11.83 -3.48 -35.21
CA SER A 104 11.73 -2.99 -36.57
C SER A 104 11.12 -4.11 -37.41
N SER A 105 9.81 -4.04 -37.65
CA SER A 105 9.17 -4.82 -38.69
C SER A 105 9.52 -4.22 -40.05
N SER A 106 10.61 -4.69 -40.65
CA SER A 106 10.73 -4.71 -42.11
C SER A 106 11.22 -6.08 -42.53
N THR A 107 10.29 -6.86 -43.08
CA THR A 107 10.47 -7.96 -44.02
C THR A 107 11.92 -8.32 -44.39
N ALA A 108 12.42 -9.45 -43.88
CA ALA A 108 13.27 -10.35 -44.63
C ALA A 108 13.27 -11.74 -43.98
N ARG A 109 12.99 -12.71 -44.83
CA ARG A 109 12.93 -14.15 -44.61
C ARG A 109 14.31 -14.72 -44.23
N ASP A 110 14.22 -15.80 -43.47
CA ASP A 110 15.11 -16.96 -43.42
C ASP A 110 16.42 -16.94 -42.61
N ALA A 111 16.55 -18.04 -41.86
CA ALA A 111 17.75 -18.72 -41.40
C ALA A 111 18.51 -18.14 -40.18
N ALA A 112 18.13 -18.60 -38.99
CA ALA A 112 18.94 -19.62 -38.29
C ALA A 112 18.35 -19.90 -36.89
N ALA A 113 17.67 -21.03 -36.78
CA ALA A 113 17.45 -21.69 -35.51
C ALA A 113 18.80 -22.24 -35.01
N ALA A 114 19.35 -21.69 -33.94
CA ALA A 114 20.29 -22.41 -33.09
C ALA A 114 20.43 -21.71 -31.74
N THR A 115 20.23 -22.49 -30.69
CA THR A 115 20.61 -22.22 -29.29
C THR A 115 19.78 -21.17 -28.55
N ALA A 116 18.54 -21.59 -28.29
CA ALA A 116 17.92 -21.44 -26.98
C ALA A 116 18.83 -22.09 -25.91
N THR A 117 19.87 -21.38 -25.50
CA THR A 117 20.60 -21.67 -24.26
C THR A 117 20.07 -20.74 -23.20
N ALA A 118 19.52 -21.37 -22.16
CA ALA A 118 19.24 -20.83 -20.85
C ALA A 118 20.32 -19.82 -20.39
N ALA A 119 20.13 -18.55 -20.73
CA ALA A 119 20.49 -17.49 -19.83
C ALA A 119 19.26 -17.33 -18.93
N ALA A 120 19.25 -18.07 -17.82
CA ALA A 120 18.53 -17.66 -16.63
C ALA A 120 19.08 -16.28 -16.27
N ALA A 121 18.53 -15.26 -16.92
CA ALA A 121 18.79 -13.89 -16.57
C ALA A 121 18.07 -13.73 -15.23
N ASP A 122 18.87 -13.76 -14.18
CA ASP A 122 18.63 -13.25 -12.84
C ASP A 122 18.35 -11.73 -12.90
N SER A 123 17.55 -11.31 -13.88
CA SER A 123 17.24 -9.93 -14.19
C SER A 123 16.00 -9.57 -13.40
N ALA A 124 16.22 -8.82 -12.33
CA ALA A 124 15.15 -8.13 -11.62
C ALA A 124 14.19 -7.48 -12.62
N PRO A 125 12.87 -7.54 -12.37
CA PRO A 125 11.87 -7.04 -13.29
C PRO A 125 12.11 -5.55 -13.59
N PRO A 126 11.91 -5.12 -14.86
CA PRO A 126 12.07 -3.72 -15.24
C PRO A 126 11.04 -2.86 -14.51
N ASP A 127 11.44 -1.65 -14.12
CA ASP A 127 10.55 -0.68 -13.46
C ASP A 127 9.33 -0.39 -14.37
N PRO A 128 8.09 -0.61 -13.92
CA PRO A 128 6.86 -0.37 -14.68
C PRO A 128 6.72 1.02 -15.26
N ILE A 129 7.44 2.02 -14.72
CA ILE A 129 7.47 3.36 -15.30
C ILE A 129 7.89 3.33 -16.79
N TYR A 130 8.69 2.35 -17.20
CA TYR A 130 9.15 2.20 -18.58
C TYR A 130 8.10 1.63 -19.54
N TYR A 131 6.96 1.14 -19.04
CA TYR A 131 5.82 0.79 -19.91
C TYR A 131 5.18 2.03 -20.54
N PHE A 132 5.22 3.17 -19.83
CA PHE A 132 4.67 4.42 -20.33
C PHE A 132 5.69 5.20 -21.18
N SER A 133 6.96 5.20 -20.76
CA SER A 133 7.98 6.04 -21.37
C SER A 133 9.36 5.40 -21.32
N GLU A 134 10.05 5.31 -22.46
CA GLU A 134 11.44 4.83 -22.51
C GLU A 134 12.39 5.77 -21.73
N ASN A 135 12.03 7.04 -21.64
CA ASN A 135 12.80 8.09 -20.96
C ASN A 135 11.91 8.85 -19.99
N PRO A 136 11.41 8.24 -18.90
CA PRO A 136 10.35 8.81 -18.08
C PRO A 136 10.77 10.17 -17.49
N SER A 137 9.86 11.15 -17.59
CA SER A 137 10.08 12.51 -17.09
C SER A 137 10.24 12.54 -15.56
N SER A 138 10.82 13.64 -15.04
CA SER A 138 10.89 13.85 -13.60
C SER A 138 9.50 13.89 -12.97
N THR A 139 8.52 14.52 -13.63
CA THR A 139 7.13 14.59 -13.16
C THR A 139 6.47 13.21 -13.10
N LEU A 140 6.75 12.32 -14.06
CA LEU A 140 6.25 10.94 -14.01
C LEU A 140 6.88 10.14 -12.85
N ARG A 141 8.16 10.36 -12.55
CA ARG A 141 8.84 9.75 -11.39
C ARG A 141 8.31 10.28 -10.05
N GLU A 142 8.06 11.58 -9.98
CA GLU A 142 7.43 12.23 -8.82
C GLU A 142 6.01 11.69 -8.60
N CYS A 143 5.23 11.53 -9.67
CA CYS A 143 3.92 10.89 -9.63
C CYS A 143 3.99 9.46 -9.07
N GLN A 144 4.91 8.62 -9.57
CA GLN A 144 5.11 7.26 -9.05
C GLN A 144 5.45 7.30 -7.55
N THR A 145 6.32 8.22 -7.12
CA THR A 145 6.70 8.40 -5.71
C THR A 145 5.50 8.82 -4.85
N ALA A 146 4.66 9.73 -5.35
CA ALA A 146 3.46 10.18 -4.64
C ALA A 146 2.45 9.03 -4.44
N PHE A 147 2.25 8.18 -5.45
CA PHE A 147 1.41 6.99 -5.30
C PHE A 147 2.00 5.95 -4.33
N GLN A 148 3.33 5.75 -4.34
CA GLN A 148 3.99 4.90 -3.34
C GLN A 148 3.77 5.44 -1.92
N HIS A 149 3.88 6.75 -1.72
CA HIS A 149 3.60 7.38 -0.43
C HIS A 149 2.13 7.23 -0.02
N ALA A 150 1.19 7.32 -0.96
CA ALA A 150 -0.22 7.06 -0.70
C ALA A 150 -0.46 5.60 -0.23
N LEU A 151 0.21 4.61 -0.85
CA LEU A 151 0.13 3.20 -0.40
C LEU A 151 0.64 3.01 1.04
N VAL A 152 1.73 3.68 1.41
CA VAL A 152 2.22 3.69 2.80
C VAL A 152 1.15 4.24 3.75
N CYS A 153 0.48 5.33 3.37
CA CYS A 153 -0.60 5.91 4.17
C CYS A 153 -1.84 5.00 4.26
N VAL A 154 -2.14 4.22 3.21
CA VAL A 154 -3.22 3.21 3.23
C VAL A 154 -2.91 2.16 4.28
N VAL A 155 -1.71 1.56 4.26
CA VAL A 155 -1.30 0.55 5.24
C VAL A 155 -1.32 1.10 6.67
N ALA A 156 -0.83 2.33 6.88
CA ALA A 156 -0.90 2.98 8.18
C ALA A 156 -2.35 3.19 8.67
N THR A 157 -3.27 3.49 7.76
CA THR A 157 -4.71 3.65 8.08
C THR A 157 -5.34 2.32 8.46
N VAL A 158 -5.07 1.25 7.70
CA VAL A 158 -5.57 -0.10 8.01
C VAL A 158 -5.06 -0.56 9.38
N ASN A 159 -3.76 -0.37 9.66
CA ASN A 159 -3.19 -0.70 10.96
C ASN A 159 -3.82 0.11 12.11
N ALA A 160 -4.15 1.39 11.88
CA ALA A 160 -4.87 2.19 12.87
C ALA A 160 -6.30 1.69 13.09
N GLN A 161 -7.00 1.25 12.04
CA GLN A 161 -8.32 0.63 12.18
C GLN A 161 -8.26 -0.66 13.00
N GLN A 162 -7.26 -1.51 12.78
CA GLN A 162 -7.05 -2.74 13.55
C GLN A 162 -6.82 -2.44 15.04
N ARG A 163 -6.02 -1.43 15.38
CA ARG A 163 -5.81 -1.02 16.78
C ARG A 163 -7.09 -0.50 17.45
N VAL A 164 -7.89 0.30 16.73
CA VAL A 164 -9.20 0.76 17.25
C VAL A 164 -10.11 -0.42 17.55
N LEU A 165 -10.20 -1.39 16.63
CA LEU A 165 -11.02 -2.59 16.84
C LEU A 165 -10.54 -3.41 18.03
N ALA A 166 -9.23 -3.60 18.18
CA ALA A 166 -8.65 -4.29 19.33
C ALA A 166 -8.93 -3.57 20.65
N ALA A 167 -8.79 -2.24 20.70
CA ALA A 167 -9.10 -1.45 21.87
C ALA A 167 -10.60 -1.51 22.25
N ALA A 168 -11.49 -1.44 21.26
CA ALA A 168 -12.93 -1.56 21.47
C ALA A 168 -13.32 -2.95 21.99
N ALA A 169 -12.73 -4.02 21.44
CA ALA A 169 -12.94 -5.38 21.93
C ALA A 169 -12.46 -5.55 23.38
N ALA A 170 -11.29 -5.02 23.72
CA ALA A 170 -10.78 -5.06 25.09
C ALA A 170 -11.70 -4.30 26.08
N ALA A 171 -12.23 -3.15 25.69
CA ALA A 171 -13.19 -2.39 26.49
C ALA A 171 -14.51 -3.14 26.71
N ALA A 172 -15.00 -3.85 25.69
CA ALA A 172 -16.21 -4.67 25.78
C ALA A 172 -16.03 -5.92 26.65
N MET A 173 -14.81 -6.46 26.74
CA MET A 173 -14.51 -7.60 27.62
C MET A 173 -14.30 -7.21 29.09
N ALA A 174 -13.97 -5.95 29.37
CA ALA A 174 -13.79 -5.45 30.74
C ALA A 174 -15.13 -5.16 31.46
N THR A 175 -16.24 -5.10 30.73
CA THR A 175 -17.53 -4.61 31.24
C THR A 175 -18.45 -5.62 31.97
N PRO A 176 -18.28 -6.96 31.95
CA PRO A 176 -19.21 -7.87 32.65
C PRO A 176 -18.83 -8.26 34.09
N ALA A 177 -17.61 -8.00 34.58
CA ALA A 177 -17.18 -8.47 35.91
C ALA A 177 -17.41 -7.47 37.06
N ASP A 178 -17.38 -6.17 36.77
CA ASP A 178 -17.54 -5.13 37.81
C ASP A 178 -19.00 -4.85 38.19
N ALA A 179 -19.97 -5.38 37.41
CA ALA A 179 -21.40 -5.23 37.68
C ALA A 179 -21.95 -6.25 38.71
N GLU A 180 -21.36 -7.45 38.79
CA GLU A 180 -21.85 -8.52 39.68
C GLU A 180 -21.30 -8.38 41.11
N ALA A 181 -20.09 -7.84 41.28
CA ALA A 181 -19.50 -7.56 42.59
C ALA A 181 -20.21 -6.41 43.35
N ALA A 182 -20.88 -5.49 42.63
CA ALA A 182 -21.64 -4.41 43.25
C ALA A 182 -23.05 -4.83 43.71
N GLN A 183 -23.56 -5.97 43.22
CA GLN A 183 -24.91 -6.43 43.52
C GLN A 183 -24.96 -7.39 44.72
N ASP A 184 -23.87 -8.12 44.99
CA ASP A 184 -23.75 -9.06 46.11
C ASP A 184 -23.46 -8.38 47.47
N ASP A 185 -22.97 -7.13 47.46
CA ASP A 185 -22.79 -6.31 48.68
C ASP A 185 -24.08 -5.56 49.07
N ALA A 186 -24.98 -5.31 48.11
CA ALA A 186 -26.25 -4.62 48.35
C ALA A 186 -27.36 -5.52 48.92
N THR A 187 -27.18 -6.84 48.92
CA THR A 187 -28.16 -7.81 49.47
C THR A 187 -27.77 -8.35 50.86
N ARG A 188 -26.68 -7.85 51.45
CA ARG A 188 -26.14 -8.32 52.73
C ARG A 188 -26.37 -7.40 53.93
N VAL A 189 -27.41 -6.56 53.90
CA VAL A 189 -27.88 -5.74 55.04
C VAL A 189 -29.30 -6.09 55.42
#